data_AF-A0A399Q6P6-F1
#
_entry.id   AF-A0A399Q6P6-F1
#
_cell.length_a   1.000
_cell.length_b   1.000
_cell.length_c   1.000
_cell.angle_alpha   90.00
_cell.angle_beta   90.00
_cell.angle_gamma   90.00
#
_symmetry.space_group_name_H-M   'P 1'
#
loop_
_entity.id
_entity.type
_entity.pdbx_description
1 polymer ?
#
loop_
_entity_poly.entity_id
_entity_poly.type
_entity_poly.pdbx_seq_one_letter_code
_entity_poly.pdbx_strand_id
1 'polypeptide(L)'
;MQTPGASAAPDAVTASADHPAEILVLRAIKLGDILVAVPALRAIRRAHPDARISLATTGWLAPVVRLLGMVDEHLPQQGFDHPIAREPGTVDLAINLHGAGHESRTLLHELRAHRTLGHAAPELDGMPAADGPAWEDHVLERYRWARLVSWHGMPADPEDVGILVPAEPPVAEHAVVIHVGAAYGSRQWPVDRFAEVARALADEGRTVVFTGSDKERERALEVAALAGLPTATVLAGELALDAFA
;
A
#
# COMPACT_ATOMS: atom_id res chain seq x y z
N MET A 1 -30.62 -18.49 -17.62
CA MET A 1 -30.71 -17.34 -16.70
C MET A 1 -30.83 -17.93 -15.29
N GLN A 2 -29.69 -18.19 -14.65
CA GLN A 2 -29.63 -18.70 -13.27
C GLN A 2 -29.26 -17.52 -12.36
N THR A 3 -30.09 -17.28 -11.36
CA THR A 3 -29.86 -16.33 -10.28
C THR A 3 -28.66 -16.80 -9.46
N PRO A 4 -27.68 -15.93 -9.11
CA PRO A 4 -26.65 -16.31 -8.16
C PRO A 4 -27.30 -16.45 -6.78
N GLY A 5 -27.05 -17.57 -6.12
CA GLY A 5 -27.46 -17.80 -4.74
C GLY A 5 -26.83 -16.75 -3.83
N ALA A 6 -27.62 -16.25 -2.88
CA ALA A 6 -27.13 -15.40 -1.81
C ALA A 6 -26.02 -16.14 -1.05
N SER A 7 -24.79 -15.66 -1.20
CA SER A 7 -23.66 -16.10 -0.39
C SER A 7 -23.94 -15.71 1.06
N ALA A 8 -23.83 -16.67 1.97
CA ALA A 8 -23.96 -16.42 3.40
C ALA A 8 -23.00 -15.29 3.81
N ALA A 9 -23.42 -14.45 4.76
CA ALA A 9 -22.54 -13.48 5.38
C ALA A 9 -21.25 -14.19 5.84
N PRO A 10 -20.06 -13.59 5.71
CA PRO A 10 -18.85 -14.22 6.17
C PRO A 10 -19.05 -14.53 7.66
N ASP A 11 -18.78 -15.78 8.06
CA ASP A 11 -18.64 -16.10 9.47
C ASP A 11 -17.57 -15.15 10.01
N ALA A 12 -18.02 -14.18 10.82
CA ALA A 12 -17.12 -13.24 11.47
C ALA A 12 -16.07 -14.09 12.19
N VAL A 13 -14.80 -13.79 11.98
CA VAL A 13 -13.74 -14.39 12.80
C VAL A 13 -14.06 -13.97 14.23
N THR A 14 -14.62 -14.88 15.01
CA THR A 14 -15.13 -14.58 16.35
C THR A 14 -13.96 -14.48 17.29
N ALA A 15 -13.66 -13.27 17.76
CA ALA A 15 -12.77 -13.05 18.89
C ALA A 15 -13.30 -13.82 20.11
N SER A 16 -12.38 -14.40 20.88
CA SER A 16 -12.71 -14.92 22.22
C SER A 16 -12.64 -13.77 23.22
N ALA A 17 -13.36 -13.89 24.34
CA ALA A 17 -13.31 -12.90 25.43
C ALA A 17 -11.89 -12.65 25.97
N ASP A 18 -10.97 -13.59 25.75
CA ASP A 18 -9.58 -13.50 26.23
C ASP A 18 -8.56 -13.07 25.16
N HIS A 19 -8.85 -13.17 23.86
CA HIS A 19 -7.88 -12.82 22.79
C HIS A 19 -8.58 -12.26 21.54
N PRO A 20 -8.12 -11.10 21.01
CA PRO A 20 -8.63 -10.55 19.75
C PRO A 20 -8.25 -11.47 18.59
N ALA A 21 -9.08 -11.52 17.56
CA ALA A 21 -8.80 -12.28 16.34
C ALA A 21 -7.52 -11.77 15.66
N GLU A 22 -6.67 -12.68 15.17
CA GLU A 22 -5.40 -12.36 14.51
C GLU A 22 -5.58 -12.37 12.98
N ILE A 23 -5.49 -11.20 12.36
CA ILE A 23 -5.61 -11.02 10.91
C ILE A 23 -4.25 -10.62 10.34
N LEU A 24 -3.80 -11.32 9.31
CA LEU A 24 -2.56 -11.02 8.60
C LEU A 24 -2.83 -10.70 7.13
N VAL A 25 -2.40 -9.52 6.69
CA VAL A 25 -2.52 -9.08 5.30
C VAL A 25 -1.14 -9.08 4.63
N LEU A 26 -1.03 -9.69 3.45
CA LEU A 26 0.21 -9.70 2.66
C LEU A 26 0.17 -8.70 1.50
N ARG A 27 1.10 -7.74 1.47
CA ARG A 27 1.33 -6.77 0.37
C ARG A 27 2.81 -6.33 0.32
N ALA A 28 3.72 -7.24 0.04
CA ALA A 28 5.18 -7.03 0.09
C ALA A 28 5.82 -6.47 -1.21
N ILE A 29 5.37 -5.30 -1.69
CA ILE A 29 5.94 -4.64 -2.89
C ILE A 29 6.48 -3.23 -2.58
N LYS A 30 5.98 -2.17 -3.23
CA LYS A 30 6.48 -0.79 -3.13
C LYS A 30 5.42 0.12 -2.49
N LEU A 31 5.78 1.40 -2.29
CA LEU A 31 4.88 2.40 -1.72
C LEU A 31 3.51 2.47 -2.43
N GLY A 32 3.51 2.60 -3.76
CA GLY A 32 2.27 2.71 -4.53
C GLY A 32 1.36 1.49 -4.37
N ASP A 33 1.94 0.31 -4.22
CA ASP A 33 1.24 -0.96 -4.03
C ASP A 33 0.48 -1.04 -2.69
N ILE A 34 1.02 -0.43 -1.62
CA ILE A 34 0.30 -0.30 -0.34
C ILE A 34 -0.83 0.71 -0.47
N LEU A 35 -0.57 1.87 -1.07
CA LEU A 35 -1.56 2.95 -1.16
C LEU A 35 -2.81 2.52 -1.94
N VAL A 36 -2.66 1.73 -3.00
CA VAL A 36 -3.81 1.16 -3.72
C VAL A 36 -4.55 0.07 -2.95
N ALA A 37 -3.99 -0.47 -1.87
CA ALA A 37 -4.65 -1.43 -0.99
C ALA A 37 -5.41 -0.78 0.18
N VAL A 38 -5.27 0.54 0.39
CA VAL A 38 -5.94 1.28 1.47
C VAL A 38 -7.46 1.03 1.54
N PRO A 39 -8.22 1.12 0.43
CA PRO A 39 -9.65 0.78 0.42
C PRO A 39 -9.98 -0.59 1.04
N ALA A 40 -9.18 -1.61 0.70
CA ALA A 40 -9.38 -2.96 1.19
C ALA A 40 -9.03 -3.07 2.68
N LEU A 41 -7.92 -2.45 3.12
CA LEU A 41 -7.53 -2.41 4.52
C LEU A 41 -8.59 -1.70 5.39
N ARG A 42 -9.19 -0.61 4.91
CA ARG A 42 -10.29 0.08 5.61
C ARG A 42 -11.51 -0.82 5.75
N ALA A 43 -11.87 -1.56 4.71
CA ALA A 43 -12.98 -2.51 4.76
C ALA A 43 -12.72 -3.66 5.74
N ILE A 44 -11.49 -4.21 5.76
CA ILE A 44 -11.09 -5.25 6.72
C ILE A 44 -11.23 -4.73 8.15
N ARG A 45 -10.69 -3.56 8.47
CA ARG A 45 -10.84 -2.95 9.81
C ARG A 45 -12.30 -2.69 10.18
N ARG A 46 -13.12 -2.22 9.24
CA ARG A 46 -14.55 -1.99 9.50
C ARG A 46 -15.31 -3.29 9.79
N ALA A 47 -14.96 -4.38 9.10
CA ALA A 47 -15.56 -5.69 9.33
C ALA A 47 -15.05 -6.37 10.61
N HIS A 48 -13.83 -6.03 11.03
CA HIS A 48 -13.15 -6.61 12.20
C HIS A 48 -12.59 -5.50 13.11
N PRO A 49 -13.45 -4.73 13.79
CA PRO A 49 -13.03 -3.55 14.56
C PRO A 49 -12.06 -3.91 15.70
N ASP A 50 -12.30 -5.04 16.36
CA ASP A 50 -11.55 -5.49 17.55
C ASP A 50 -10.40 -6.46 17.24
N ALA A 51 -10.20 -6.83 15.96
CA ALA A 51 -9.12 -7.74 15.56
C ALA A 51 -7.76 -7.04 15.58
N ARG A 52 -6.69 -7.79 15.86
CA ARG A 52 -5.33 -7.34 15.61
C ARG A 52 -5.01 -7.54 14.12
N ILE A 53 -4.72 -6.46 13.42
CA ILE A 53 -4.39 -6.47 11.98
C ILE A 53 -2.89 -6.25 11.80
N SER A 54 -2.19 -7.29 11.37
CA SER A 54 -0.80 -7.26 10.93
C SER A 54 -0.70 -7.05 9.42
N LEU A 55 0.17 -6.14 8.96
CA LEU A 55 0.52 -5.98 7.54
C LEU A 55 1.94 -6.48 7.28
N ALA A 56 2.05 -7.56 6.52
CA ALA A 56 3.32 -8.06 5.99
C ALA A 56 3.69 -7.28 4.72
N THR A 57 4.66 -6.37 4.85
CA THR A 57 5.14 -5.53 3.74
C THR A 57 6.57 -5.06 3.95
N THR A 58 7.17 -4.45 2.92
CA THR A 58 8.56 -4.04 2.90
C THR A 58 8.94 -3.14 4.07
N GLY A 59 10.03 -3.46 4.78
CA GLY A 59 10.44 -2.79 6.02
C GLY A 59 10.60 -1.27 5.95
N TRP A 60 11.14 -0.72 4.84
CA TRP A 60 11.33 0.73 4.69
C TRP A 60 10.02 1.53 4.58
N LEU A 61 8.88 0.85 4.41
CA LEU A 61 7.55 1.46 4.35
C LEU A 61 6.93 1.69 5.74
N ALA A 62 7.61 1.33 6.82
CA ALA A 62 7.14 1.53 8.20
C ALA A 62 6.57 2.94 8.48
N PRO A 63 7.17 4.05 7.98
CA PRO A 63 6.58 5.38 8.14
C PRO A 63 5.18 5.52 7.56
N VAL A 64 4.96 4.99 6.35
CA VAL A 64 3.63 5.04 5.70
C VAL A 64 2.66 4.08 6.35
N VAL A 65 3.14 2.91 6.82
CA VAL A 65 2.28 1.95 7.55
C VAL A 65 1.66 2.60 8.79
N ARG A 66 2.41 3.46 9.52
CA ARG A 66 1.87 4.22 10.66
C ARG A 66 0.74 5.17 10.26
N LEU A 67 0.80 5.74 9.06
CA LEU A 67 -0.22 6.66 8.55
C LEU A 67 -1.46 5.94 8.02
N LEU A 68 -1.43 4.62 7.82
CA LEU A 68 -2.61 3.89 7.34
C LEU A 68 -3.76 3.95 8.37
N GLY A 69 -3.44 3.99 9.67
CA GLY A 69 -4.44 4.17 10.74
C GLY A 69 -5.36 2.97 10.99
N MET A 70 -5.26 1.90 10.20
CA MET A 70 -6.05 0.67 10.38
C MET A 70 -5.22 -0.60 10.62
N VAL A 71 -3.90 -0.49 10.62
CA VAL A 71 -2.93 -1.58 10.84
C VAL A 71 -2.32 -1.42 12.24
N ASP A 72 -2.35 -2.48 13.04
CA ASP A 72 -1.81 -2.47 14.42
C ASP A 72 -0.34 -2.87 14.46
N GLU A 73 0.10 -3.69 13.51
CA GLU A 73 1.45 -4.22 13.47
C GLU A 73 2.00 -4.27 12.04
N HIS A 74 3.22 -3.76 11.88
CA HIS A 74 3.99 -3.94 10.65
C HIS A 74 4.90 -5.16 10.82
N LEU A 75 4.76 -6.14 9.93
CA LEU A 75 5.69 -7.26 9.79
C LEU A 75 6.60 -6.99 8.58
N PRO A 76 7.89 -6.66 8.78
CA PRO A 76 8.81 -6.47 7.66
C PRO A 76 8.93 -7.73 6.81
N GLN A 77 8.53 -7.63 5.55
CA GLN A 77 8.56 -8.71 4.56
C GLN A 77 9.11 -8.15 3.24
N GLN A 78 10.22 -8.68 2.75
CA GLN A 78 10.77 -8.33 1.43
C GLN A 78 10.65 -9.53 0.52
N GLY A 79 9.85 -9.44 -0.54
CA GLY A 79 9.66 -10.57 -1.46
C GLY A 79 9.10 -11.81 -0.75
N PHE A 80 9.54 -12.99 -1.21
CA PHE A 80 8.97 -14.30 -0.84
C PHE A 80 10.04 -15.35 -0.50
N ASP A 81 11.29 -14.94 -0.31
CA ASP A 81 12.45 -15.83 -0.10
C ASP A 81 12.64 -16.24 1.37
N HIS A 82 11.85 -15.67 2.28
CA HIS A 82 11.83 -16.03 3.69
C HIS A 82 10.38 -16.07 4.23
N PRO A 83 10.11 -16.88 5.28
CA PRO A 83 8.81 -16.92 5.94
C PRO A 83 8.43 -15.57 6.54
N ILE A 84 7.13 -15.31 6.62
CA ILE A 84 6.60 -14.17 7.37
C ILE A 84 6.90 -14.41 8.85
N ALA A 85 7.36 -13.39 9.57
CA ALA A 85 7.75 -13.46 10.98
C ALA A 85 6.54 -13.59 11.93
N ARG A 86 5.81 -14.70 11.80
CA ARG A 86 4.64 -15.08 12.61
C ARG A 86 4.66 -16.59 12.83
N GLU A 87 4.32 -17.03 14.04
CA GLU A 87 4.25 -18.45 14.35
C GLU A 87 3.12 -19.14 13.57
N PRO A 88 3.38 -20.25 12.86
CA PRO A 88 2.35 -20.97 12.11
C PRO A 88 1.22 -21.47 13.01
N GLY A 89 -0.02 -21.36 12.53
CA GLY A 89 -1.22 -21.78 13.27
C GLY A 89 -1.74 -20.74 14.28
N THR A 90 -1.12 -19.56 14.38
CA THR A 90 -1.57 -18.47 15.27
C THR A 90 -2.44 -17.43 14.58
N VAL A 91 -2.51 -17.45 13.24
CA VAL A 91 -3.30 -16.50 12.44
C VAL A 91 -4.68 -17.08 12.18
N ASP A 92 -5.73 -16.34 12.52
CA ASP A 92 -7.10 -16.76 12.22
C ASP A 92 -7.44 -16.51 10.74
N LEU A 93 -7.03 -15.36 10.21
CA LEU A 93 -7.34 -14.94 8.85
C LEU A 93 -6.13 -14.36 8.14
N ALA A 94 -5.63 -15.08 7.13
CA ALA A 94 -4.64 -14.57 6.19
C ALA A 94 -5.33 -13.99 4.94
N ILE A 95 -4.91 -12.82 4.47
CA ILE A 95 -5.50 -12.15 3.29
C ILE A 95 -4.40 -11.83 2.28
N ASN A 96 -4.50 -12.42 1.09
CA ASN A 96 -3.58 -12.16 -0.02
C ASN A 96 -4.01 -10.93 -0.83
N LEU A 97 -3.47 -9.76 -0.49
CA LEU A 97 -3.60 -8.55 -1.30
C LEU A 97 -2.42 -8.38 -2.27
N HIS A 98 -1.62 -9.41 -2.51
CA HIS A 98 -0.42 -9.32 -3.33
C HIS A 98 -0.65 -9.79 -4.77
N GLY A 99 -1.28 -10.94 -4.95
CA GLY A 99 -1.39 -11.59 -6.25
C GLY A 99 -2.20 -12.89 -6.19
N ALA A 100 -2.29 -13.58 -7.33
CA ALA A 100 -2.82 -14.94 -7.43
C ALA A 100 -1.72 -15.99 -7.74
N GLY A 101 -0.46 -15.56 -7.81
CA GLY A 101 0.69 -16.39 -8.18
C GLY A 101 1.13 -17.34 -7.07
N HIS A 102 1.91 -18.34 -7.46
CA HIS A 102 2.39 -19.42 -6.62
C HIS A 102 3.12 -18.89 -5.38
N GLU A 103 4.06 -17.95 -5.54
CA GLU A 103 4.95 -17.47 -4.48
C GLU A 103 4.18 -16.86 -3.30
N SER A 104 3.23 -15.97 -3.58
CA SER A 104 2.39 -15.35 -2.54
C SER A 104 1.46 -16.35 -1.84
N ARG A 105 1.02 -17.39 -2.57
CA ARG A 105 0.14 -18.44 -2.04
C ARG A 105 0.92 -19.37 -1.12
N THR A 106 2.13 -19.78 -1.52
CA THR A 106 3.02 -20.63 -0.73
C THR A 106 3.37 -19.95 0.58
N LEU A 107 3.75 -18.67 0.54
CA LEU A 107 4.09 -17.91 1.74
C LEU A 107 2.93 -17.84 2.76
N LEU A 108 1.69 -17.69 2.29
CA LEU A 108 0.51 -17.71 3.17
C LEU A 108 0.09 -19.12 3.59
N HIS A 109 0.34 -20.14 2.77
CA HIS A 109 0.07 -21.53 3.12
C HIS A 109 0.96 -21.98 4.30
N GLU A 110 2.22 -21.55 4.33
CA GLU A 110 3.16 -21.83 5.42
C GLU A 110 2.75 -21.24 6.77
N LEU A 111 1.96 -20.15 6.77
CA LEU A 111 1.39 -19.60 8.01
C LEU A 111 0.40 -20.54 8.70
N ARG A 112 -0.14 -21.53 7.98
CA ARG A 112 -1.18 -22.45 8.50
C ARG A 112 -2.32 -21.70 9.18
N ALA A 113 -2.73 -20.57 8.60
CA ALA A 113 -3.84 -19.79 9.12
C ALA A 113 -5.14 -20.61 9.11
N HIS A 114 -6.05 -20.34 10.05
CA HIS A 114 -7.34 -21.05 10.09
C HIS A 114 -8.13 -20.84 8.79
N ARG A 115 -8.02 -19.65 8.19
CA ARG A 115 -8.60 -19.34 6.90
C ARG A 115 -7.67 -18.42 6.09
N THR A 116 -7.64 -18.63 4.78
CA THR A 116 -6.91 -17.77 3.84
C THR A 116 -7.86 -17.24 2.77
N LEU A 117 -7.82 -15.93 2.52
CA LEU A 117 -8.57 -15.24 1.46
C LEU A 117 -7.62 -14.81 0.34
N GLY A 118 -8.08 -14.88 -0.90
CA GLY A 118 -7.31 -14.50 -2.07
C GLY A 118 -8.14 -14.57 -3.33
N HIS A 119 -7.51 -14.31 -4.47
CA HIS A 119 -8.15 -14.56 -5.76
C HIS A 119 -8.29 -16.06 -6.02
N ALA A 120 -9.28 -16.42 -6.84
CA ALA A 120 -9.43 -17.79 -7.30
C ALA A 120 -8.15 -18.26 -8.00
N ALA A 121 -7.67 -19.43 -7.61
CA ALA A 121 -6.48 -20.05 -8.18
C ALA A 121 -6.58 -21.58 -8.07
N PRO A 122 -6.06 -22.33 -9.06
CA PRO A 122 -6.13 -23.78 -9.04
C PRO A 122 -5.29 -24.37 -7.90
N GLU A 123 -5.56 -25.63 -7.60
CA GLU A 123 -4.68 -26.45 -6.77
C GLU A 123 -3.29 -26.52 -7.43
N LEU A 124 -2.24 -26.34 -6.62
CA LEU A 124 -0.86 -26.36 -7.09
C LEU A 124 0.06 -26.80 -5.97
N ASP A 125 0.96 -27.74 -6.25
CA ASP A 125 2.01 -28.23 -5.34
C ASP A 125 1.50 -28.64 -3.94
N GLY A 126 0.33 -29.29 -3.90
CA GLY A 126 -0.33 -29.74 -2.66
C GLY A 126 -1.06 -28.64 -1.89
N MET A 127 -1.04 -27.39 -2.36
CA MET A 127 -1.90 -26.34 -1.84
C MET A 127 -3.30 -26.44 -2.46
N PRO A 128 -4.37 -26.43 -1.66
CA PRO A 128 -5.73 -26.48 -2.18
C PRO A 128 -6.03 -25.31 -3.12
N ALA A 129 -7.00 -25.51 -4.01
CA ALA A 129 -7.56 -24.42 -4.80
C ALA A 129 -8.04 -23.29 -3.87
N ALA A 130 -7.76 -22.04 -4.23
CA ALA A 130 -8.34 -20.90 -3.53
C ALA A 130 -9.68 -20.53 -4.16
N ASP A 131 -10.65 -20.25 -3.29
CA ASP A 131 -11.91 -19.61 -3.68
C ASP A 131 -11.75 -18.08 -3.63
N GLY A 132 -12.50 -17.37 -4.46
CA GLY A 132 -12.46 -15.92 -4.56
C GLY A 132 -12.80 -15.40 -5.95
N PRO A 133 -12.57 -14.10 -6.20
CA PRO A 133 -12.86 -13.53 -7.50
C PRO A 133 -11.82 -13.99 -8.51
N ALA A 134 -12.22 -14.11 -9.77
CA ALA A 134 -11.27 -14.30 -10.86
C ALA A 134 -10.27 -13.14 -10.92
N TRP A 135 -9.01 -13.46 -11.19
CA TRP A 135 -7.97 -12.46 -11.45
C TRP A 135 -8.21 -11.80 -12.81
N GLU A 136 -8.18 -10.47 -12.86
CA GLU A 136 -8.42 -9.67 -14.08
C GLU A 136 -7.25 -8.72 -14.32
N ASP A 137 -6.47 -8.86 -15.40
CA ASP A 137 -5.23 -8.05 -15.55
C ASP A 137 -5.47 -6.56 -15.80
N HIS A 138 -6.62 -6.20 -16.36
CA HIS A 138 -6.88 -4.84 -16.85
C HIS A 138 -7.65 -3.95 -15.87
N VAL A 139 -7.82 -4.36 -14.62
CA VAL A 139 -8.43 -3.52 -13.58
C VAL A 139 -7.39 -2.76 -12.79
N LEU A 140 -7.71 -1.51 -12.45
CA LEU A 140 -6.92 -0.72 -11.52
C LEU A 140 -6.84 -1.46 -10.17
N GLU A 141 -5.65 -1.52 -9.58
CA GLU A 141 -5.41 -2.35 -8.40
C GLU A 141 -6.30 -2.00 -7.20
N ARG A 142 -6.65 -0.72 -7.01
CA ARG A 142 -7.58 -0.33 -5.94
C ARG A 142 -8.95 -0.99 -6.07
N TYR A 143 -9.44 -1.16 -7.31
CA TYR A 143 -10.67 -1.89 -7.59
C TYR A 143 -10.48 -3.40 -7.41
N ARG A 144 -9.32 -3.94 -7.78
CA ARG A 144 -8.98 -5.36 -7.58
C ARG A 144 -9.08 -5.74 -6.11
N TRP A 145 -8.41 -5.00 -5.23
CA TRP A 145 -8.35 -5.31 -3.81
C TRP A 145 -9.68 -5.03 -3.11
N ALA A 146 -10.36 -3.93 -3.47
CA ALA A 146 -11.71 -3.65 -2.98
C ALA A 146 -12.72 -4.75 -3.36
N ARG A 147 -12.68 -5.22 -4.62
CA ARG A 147 -13.51 -6.33 -5.10
C ARG A 147 -13.23 -7.63 -4.37
N LEU A 148 -11.94 -7.93 -4.13
CA LEU A 148 -11.53 -9.15 -3.42
C LEU A 148 -12.17 -9.21 -2.02
N VAL A 149 -11.98 -8.18 -1.20
CA VAL A 149 -12.53 -8.18 0.16
C VAL A 149 -14.05 -8.06 0.16
N SER A 150 -14.63 -7.33 -0.81
CA SER A 150 -16.10 -7.24 -0.98
C SER A 150 -16.73 -8.57 -1.32
N TRP A 151 -16.08 -9.39 -2.16
CA TRP A 151 -16.56 -10.74 -2.45
C TRP A 151 -16.53 -11.59 -1.18
N HIS A 152 -15.50 -11.46 -0.34
CA HIS A 152 -15.50 -12.13 0.97
C HIS A 152 -16.39 -11.44 2.03
N GLY A 153 -17.33 -10.59 1.63
CA GLY A 153 -18.35 -10.01 2.50
C GLY A 153 -17.90 -8.81 3.33
N MET A 154 -16.77 -8.18 2.96
CA MET A 154 -16.28 -6.93 3.55
C MET A 154 -16.42 -5.81 2.50
N PRO A 155 -17.59 -5.14 2.40
CA PRO A 155 -17.83 -4.14 1.36
C PRO A 155 -16.74 -3.06 1.40
N ALA A 156 -16.11 -2.76 0.27
CA ALA A 156 -15.06 -1.76 0.15
C ALA A 156 -15.40 -0.74 -0.95
N ASP A 157 -15.14 0.53 -0.67
CA ASP A 157 -15.22 1.60 -1.66
C ASP A 157 -13.82 1.85 -2.23
N PRO A 158 -13.56 1.55 -3.53
CA PRO A 158 -12.24 1.72 -4.12
C PRO A 158 -11.73 3.17 -4.14
N GLU A 159 -12.58 4.17 -3.88
CA GLU A 159 -12.19 5.59 -3.83
C GLU A 159 -11.89 6.06 -2.38
N ASP A 160 -12.08 5.20 -1.38
CA ASP A 160 -11.74 5.48 0.03
C ASP A 160 -10.24 5.28 0.30
N VAL A 161 -9.45 6.17 -0.28
CA VAL A 161 -7.97 6.12 -0.30
C VAL A 161 -7.29 6.93 0.81
N GLY A 162 -8.08 7.51 1.72
CA GLY A 162 -7.57 8.39 2.78
C GLY A 162 -6.65 7.67 3.77
N ILE A 163 -5.50 8.28 4.03
CA ILE A 163 -4.60 7.96 5.13
C ILE A 163 -4.67 9.05 6.20
N LEU A 164 -4.10 8.79 7.38
CA LEU A 164 -3.99 9.78 8.43
C LEU A 164 -3.08 10.93 7.99
N VAL A 165 -3.52 12.16 8.26
CA VAL A 165 -2.70 13.36 8.12
C VAL A 165 -1.74 13.41 9.32
N PRO A 166 -0.42 13.58 9.09
CA PRO A 166 0.54 13.76 10.18
C PRO A 166 0.15 14.93 11.10
N ALA A 167 0.43 14.79 12.40
CA ALA A 167 0.14 15.84 13.39
C ALA A 167 1.17 16.98 13.35
N GLU A 168 2.33 16.74 12.75
CA GLU A 168 3.41 17.71 12.60
C GLU A 168 3.03 18.77 11.55
N PRO A 169 3.46 20.04 11.73
CA PRO A 169 3.20 21.06 10.74
C PRO A 169 3.97 20.79 9.44
N PRO A 170 3.42 21.18 8.28
CA PRO A 170 4.07 20.97 7.00
C PRO A 170 5.37 21.77 6.92
N VAL A 171 6.39 21.18 6.29
CA VAL A 171 7.70 21.83 6.05
C VAL A 171 7.58 23.05 5.13
N ALA A 172 6.58 23.06 4.25
CA ALA A 172 6.24 24.19 3.40
C ALA A 172 4.71 24.34 3.28
N GLU A 173 4.20 25.51 3.68
CA GLU A 173 2.79 25.85 3.52
C GLU A 173 2.50 26.40 2.11
N HIS A 174 1.32 26.10 1.58
CA HIS A 174 0.83 26.62 0.29
C HIS A 174 1.80 26.43 -0.90
N ALA A 175 2.64 25.39 -0.84
CA ALA A 175 3.67 25.13 -1.83
C ALA A 175 3.15 24.29 -3.01
N VAL A 176 3.75 24.50 -4.18
CA VAL A 176 3.67 23.57 -5.31
C VAL A 176 4.82 22.57 -5.18
N VAL A 177 4.48 21.30 -5.07
CA VAL A 177 5.45 20.20 -4.95
C VAL A 177 5.77 19.64 -6.32
N ILE A 178 7.06 19.65 -6.69
CA ILE A 178 7.56 19.03 -7.92
C ILE A 178 8.41 17.81 -7.54
N HIS A 179 7.89 16.62 -7.84
CA HIS A 179 8.64 15.38 -7.67
C HIS A 179 9.43 15.06 -8.95
N VAL A 180 10.75 15.22 -8.91
CA VAL A 180 11.62 15.14 -10.11
C VAL A 180 12.08 13.72 -10.44
N GLY A 181 11.79 12.78 -9.53
CA GLY A 181 12.24 11.40 -9.55
C GLY A 181 11.33 10.44 -10.30
N ALA A 182 11.92 9.37 -10.82
CA ALA A 182 11.21 8.18 -11.27
C ALA A 182 12.16 6.98 -11.30
N ALA A 183 11.65 5.80 -10.91
CA ALA A 183 12.44 4.57 -10.82
C ALA A 183 13.02 4.08 -12.16
N TYR A 184 12.42 4.48 -13.29
CA TYR A 184 12.89 4.14 -14.63
C TYR A 184 13.22 5.42 -15.40
N GLY A 185 14.41 5.50 -15.99
CA GLY A 185 14.85 6.67 -16.74
C GLY A 185 13.90 7.08 -17.87
N SER A 186 13.24 6.12 -18.53
CA SER A 186 12.21 6.40 -19.55
C SER A 186 10.96 7.11 -19.03
N ARG A 187 10.77 7.16 -17.70
CA ARG A 187 9.67 7.87 -17.02
C ARG A 187 10.14 9.19 -16.40
N GLN A 188 11.42 9.54 -16.53
CA GLN A 188 11.95 10.80 -16.03
C GLN A 188 11.70 11.88 -17.07
N TRP A 189 10.93 12.90 -16.69
CA TRP A 189 10.74 14.08 -17.54
C TRP A 189 12.04 14.93 -17.55
N PRO A 190 12.42 15.57 -18.68
CA PRO A 190 13.67 16.30 -18.80
C PRO A 190 13.83 17.44 -17.77
N VAL A 191 15.06 17.67 -17.30
CA VAL A 191 15.37 18.63 -16.22
C VAL A 191 15.10 20.07 -16.62
N ASP A 192 15.42 20.43 -17.86
CA ASP A 192 15.16 21.73 -18.46
C ASP A 192 13.65 22.03 -18.49
N ARG A 193 12.83 21.02 -18.76
CA ARG A 193 11.37 21.15 -18.78
C ARG A 193 10.77 21.31 -17.39
N PHE A 194 11.28 20.56 -16.40
CA PHE A 194 10.91 20.82 -15.00
C PHE A 194 11.29 22.24 -14.57
N ALA A 195 12.47 22.70 -14.97
CA ALA A 195 12.96 24.03 -14.63
C ALA A 195 12.13 25.15 -15.28
N GLU A 196 11.70 24.97 -16.54
CA GLU A 196 10.76 25.89 -17.22
C GLU A 196 9.47 26.05 -16.41
N VAL A 197 8.86 24.94 -15.96
CA VAL A 197 7.62 24.97 -15.15
C VAL A 197 7.86 25.59 -13.78
N ALA A 198 8.93 25.19 -13.09
CA ALA A 198 9.25 25.69 -11.76
C ALA A 198 9.50 27.21 -11.77
N ARG A 199 10.21 27.72 -12.78
CA ARG A 199 10.45 29.15 -12.95
C ARG A 199 9.14 29.91 -13.20
N ALA A 200 8.29 29.41 -14.10
CA ALA A 200 7.00 30.05 -14.39
C ALA A 200 6.13 30.16 -13.12
N LEU A 201 6.06 29.10 -12.32
CA LEU A 201 5.32 29.11 -11.04
C LEU A 201 5.92 30.11 -10.03
N ALA A 202 7.25 30.18 -9.95
CA ALA A 202 7.93 31.13 -9.07
C ALA A 202 7.74 32.58 -9.51
N ASP A 203 7.76 32.85 -10.82
CA ASP A 203 7.49 34.18 -11.40
C ASP A 203 6.04 34.64 -11.13
N GLU A 204 5.10 33.70 -10.95
CA GLU A 204 3.73 33.95 -10.47
C GLU A 204 3.64 34.14 -8.94
N GLY A 205 4.77 34.09 -8.22
CA GLY A 205 4.85 34.25 -6.76
C GLY A 205 4.48 33.00 -5.97
N ARG A 206 4.48 31.80 -6.60
CA ARG A 206 4.25 30.54 -5.88
C ARG A 206 5.51 30.05 -5.19
N THR A 207 5.35 29.53 -3.97
CA THR A 207 6.39 28.73 -3.32
C THR A 207 6.51 27.40 -4.05
N VAL A 208 7.69 27.07 -4.56
CA VAL A 208 7.98 25.79 -5.23
C VAL A 208 8.98 25.02 -4.40
N VAL A 209 8.71 23.73 -4.18
CA VAL A 209 9.63 22.80 -3.51
C VAL A 209 9.83 21.54 -4.35
N PHE A 210 11.05 21.02 -4.34
CA PHE A 210 11.42 19.81 -5.07
C PHE A 210 11.55 18.63 -4.12
N THR A 211 10.88 17.52 -4.44
CA THR A 211 10.91 16.29 -3.64
C THR A 211 11.49 15.11 -4.42
N GLY A 212 11.88 14.10 -3.66
CA GLY A 212 12.59 12.92 -4.15
C GLY A 212 13.28 12.20 -2.99
N SER A 213 13.80 11.03 -3.29
CA SER A 213 14.77 10.32 -2.46
C SER A 213 16.14 11.00 -2.45
N ASP A 214 17.02 10.51 -1.60
CA ASP A 214 18.45 10.86 -1.58
C ASP A 214 19.12 10.66 -2.96
N LYS A 215 18.77 9.58 -3.66
CA LYS A 215 19.29 9.25 -5.01
C LYS A 215 18.89 10.26 -6.08
N GLU A 216 17.85 11.06 -5.82
CA GLU A 216 17.26 12.01 -6.77
C GLU A 216 17.64 13.45 -6.42
N ARG A 217 18.41 13.65 -5.34
CA ARG A 217 18.79 14.98 -4.85
C ARG A 217 19.63 15.76 -5.86
N GLU A 218 20.64 15.13 -6.48
CA GLU A 218 21.46 15.80 -7.50
C GLU A 218 20.62 16.30 -8.67
N ARG A 219 19.65 15.48 -9.12
CA ARG A 219 18.69 15.86 -10.16
C ARG A 219 17.80 17.02 -9.72
N ALA A 220 17.31 17.01 -8.48
CA ALA A 220 16.49 18.10 -7.95
C ALA A 220 17.27 19.42 -7.84
N LEU A 221 18.55 19.35 -7.45
CA LEU A 221 19.46 20.49 -7.41
C LEU A 221 19.71 21.05 -8.82
N GLU A 222 19.89 20.20 -9.82
CA GLU A 222 20.03 20.61 -11.22
C GLU A 222 18.79 21.37 -11.72
N VAL A 223 17.59 20.84 -11.43
CA VAL A 223 16.33 21.50 -11.79
C VAL A 223 16.19 22.85 -11.07
N ALA A 224 16.46 22.92 -9.76
CA ALA A 224 16.39 24.16 -9.00
C ALA A 224 17.37 25.22 -9.54
N ALA A 225 18.60 24.81 -9.86
CA ALA A 225 19.61 25.70 -10.43
C ALA A 225 19.19 26.23 -11.80
N LEU A 226 18.70 25.36 -12.69
CA LEU A 226 18.17 25.77 -13.99
C LEU A 226 16.96 26.70 -13.84
N ALA A 227 16.10 26.48 -12.85
CA ALA A 227 14.95 27.35 -12.58
C ALA A 227 15.34 28.72 -12.00
N GLY A 228 16.56 28.86 -11.47
CA GLY A 228 16.99 30.06 -10.75
C GLY A 228 16.49 30.11 -9.30
N LEU A 229 16.17 28.95 -8.71
CA LEU A 229 15.63 28.82 -7.36
C LEU A 229 16.72 28.46 -6.34
N PRO A 230 16.58 28.92 -5.08
CA PRO A 230 17.54 28.60 -4.02
C PRO A 230 17.61 27.09 -3.74
N THR A 231 18.79 26.60 -3.35
CA THR A 231 18.98 25.20 -2.93
C THR A 231 18.10 24.81 -1.75
N ALA A 232 17.70 25.78 -0.91
CA ALA A 232 16.76 25.57 0.20
C ALA A 232 15.35 25.11 -0.24
N THR A 233 15.03 25.19 -1.53
CA THR A 233 13.77 24.64 -2.09
C THR A 233 13.83 23.14 -2.35
N VAL A 234 15.01 22.51 -2.25
CA VAL A 234 15.22 21.09 -2.54
C VAL A 234 15.13 20.26 -1.26
N LEU A 235 13.98 19.61 -1.09
CA LEU A 235 13.68 18.72 0.03
C LEU A 235 13.98 17.25 -0.29
N ALA A 236 14.46 16.96 -1.51
CA ALA A 236 14.81 15.61 -1.94
C ALA A 236 15.89 15.00 -1.03
N GLY A 237 15.57 13.84 -0.44
CA GLY A 237 16.42 13.14 0.53
C GLY A 237 16.42 13.73 1.95
N GLU A 238 15.64 14.78 2.23
CA GLU A 238 15.57 15.40 3.56
C GLU A 238 14.36 14.93 4.37
N LEU A 239 13.31 14.46 3.70
CA LEU A 239 12.06 14.04 4.32
C LEU A 239 11.94 12.52 4.35
N ALA A 240 11.61 11.97 5.52
CA ALA A 240 11.03 10.65 5.62
C ALA A 240 9.60 10.66 5.01
N LEU A 241 9.08 9.48 4.66
CA LEU A 241 7.77 9.39 3.99
C LEU A 241 6.60 9.91 4.84
N ASP A 242 6.67 9.77 6.16
CA ASP A 242 5.66 10.31 7.07
C ASP A 242 5.72 11.84 7.16
N ALA A 243 6.91 12.43 7.13
CA ALA A 243 7.09 13.88 7.04
C ALA A 243 6.73 14.47 5.67
N PHE A 244 6.70 13.65 4.61
CA PHE A 244 6.30 14.06 3.26
C PHE A 244 4.77 14.03 3.03
N ALA A 245 4.06 13.14 3.74
CA ALA A 245 2.62 12.92 3.58
C ALA A 245 1.76 14.12 4.03
#